data_AF-A0A401PX20-F1
#
_entry.id   AF-A0A401PX20-F1
#
_cell.length_a   1.000
_cell.length_b   1.000
_cell.length_c   1.000
_cell.angle_alpha   90.00
_cell.angle_beta   90.00
_cell.angle_gamma   90.00
#
_symmetry.space_group_name_H-M   'P 1'
#
loop_
_entity.id
_entity.type
_entity.pdbx_description
1 polymer ?
#
loop_
_entity_poly.entity_id
_entity_poly.type
_entity_poly.pdbx_seq_one_letter_code
_entity_poly.pdbx_strand_id
1 'polypeptide(L)'
;TSDSRRPSKNLEELRKQLERQTKETKILQEEVELATKLTMDKFNWNLNEGRSCSQDEFSTSPSDKSKSDPNFPNVRSTFRSSLFQASISKAPRNKSPQTTKYDLDLVVSRNNIPSSGSPCMEKPMEDCANENIQCHEKPKFNIRRSVIDLQSKLQELQTERDNLMDLRFKESQDQGELICKLHNTVQDLETVNHMQDETVRDANIQIEQLRKKVYVYDTVLNEIRQALMHYEERTGKRIYDNENICNILAQKMGTAVDKILRDTDADISYLKERLAPMEEQLENLKTESQSKAEALFKQQEDR
;
A
#
# COMPACT_ATOMS: atom_id res chain seq x y z
N THR A 1 -3.76 -62.75 29.32
CA THR A 1 -4.92 -62.33 28.52
C THR A 1 -4.73 -60.89 28.13
N SER A 2 -4.15 -60.73 26.94
CA SER A 2 -3.93 -59.47 26.26
C SER A 2 -5.24 -59.07 25.60
N ASP A 3 -5.88 -57.97 26.06
CA ASP A 3 -7.03 -57.41 25.37
C ASP A 3 -6.80 -55.94 25.00
N SER A 4 -7.18 -55.69 23.76
CA SER A 4 -6.76 -54.66 22.84
C SER A 4 -7.50 -53.36 23.14
N ARG A 5 -6.75 -52.35 23.59
CA ARG A 5 -7.27 -51.00 23.84
C ARG A 5 -7.49 -50.30 22.49
N ARG A 6 -8.70 -50.43 21.94
CA ARG A 6 -9.14 -49.75 20.71
C ARG A 6 -8.96 -48.23 20.86
N PRO A 7 -8.20 -47.55 20.00
CA PRO A 7 -8.14 -46.10 20.01
C PRO A 7 -9.50 -45.55 19.54
N SER A 8 -10.05 -44.65 20.34
CA SER A 8 -11.31 -43.95 20.10
C SER A 8 -11.28 -43.25 18.74
N LYS A 9 -12.22 -43.59 17.86
CA LYS A 9 -12.41 -43.08 16.48
C LYS A 9 -12.24 -41.55 16.35
N ASN A 10 -12.53 -40.80 17.41
CA ASN A 10 -12.41 -39.35 17.50
C ASN A 10 -10.95 -38.85 17.39
N LEU A 11 -9.98 -39.58 17.96
CA LEU A 11 -8.56 -39.20 17.91
C LEU A 11 -7.99 -39.34 16.48
N GLU A 12 -8.43 -40.37 15.76
CA GLU A 12 -8.01 -40.61 14.38
C GLU A 12 -8.57 -39.56 13.42
N GLU A 13 -9.81 -39.11 13.65
CA GLU A 13 -10.43 -38.05 12.88
C GLU A 13 -9.75 -36.68 13.11
N LEU A 14 -9.37 -36.38 14.36
CA LEU A 14 -8.53 -35.22 14.70
C LEU A 14 -7.16 -35.27 14.01
N ARG A 15 -6.50 -36.44 13.96
CA ARG A 15 -5.22 -36.62 13.25
C ARG A 15 -5.38 -36.38 11.76
N LYS A 16 -6.42 -36.93 11.15
CA LYS A 16 -6.70 -36.75 9.73
C LYS A 16 -7.02 -35.28 9.38
N GLN A 17 -7.73 -34.59 10.26
CA GLN A 17 -8.02 -33.16 10.10
C GLN A 17 -6.75 -32.31 10.23
N LEU A 18 -5.90 -32.60 11.21
CA LEU A 18 -4.62 -31.92 11.37
C LEU A 18 -3.69 -32.15 10.17
N GLU A 19 -3.64 -33.37 9.65
CA GLU A 19 -2.88 -33.70 8.44
C GLU A 19 -3.41 -32.95 7.21
N ARG A 20 -4.73 -32.83 7.07
CA ARG A 20 -5.37 -32.04 6.00
C ARG A 20 -4.99 -30.57 6.10
N GLN A 21 -5.11 -29.98 7.29
CA GLN A 21 -4.73 -28.59 7.52
C GLN A 21 -3.24 -28.35 7.26
N THR A 22 -2.38 -29.29 7.64
CA THR A 22 -0.93 -29.18 7.42
C THR A 22 -0.60 -29.18 5.91
N LYS A 23 -1.27 -30.05 5.14
CA LYS A 23 -1.11 -30.09 3.68
C LYS A 23 -1.60 -28.81 3.00
N GLU A 24 -2.77 -28.33 3.40
CA GLU A 24 -3.35 -27.08 2.88
C GLU A 24 -2.46 -25.88 3.17
N THR A 25 -1.94 -25.77 4.40
CA THR A 25 -1.01 -24.71 4.80
C THR A 25 0.27 -24.74 3.96
N LYS A 26 0.78 -25.94 3.67
CA LYS A 26 1.98 -26.10 2.84
C LYS A 26 1.73 -25.65 1.39
N ILE A 27 0.58 -25.99 0.81
CA ILE A 27 0.20 -25.57 -0.55
C ILE A 27 0.09 -24.04 -0.61
N LEU A 28 -0.59 -23.41 0.35
CA LEU A 28 -0.70 -21.96 0.42
C LEU A 28 0.67 -21.29 0.54
N GLN A 29 1.60 -21.89 1.30
CA GLN A 29 2.96 -21.36 1.41
C GLN A 29 3.73 -21.45 0.08
N GLU A 30 3.60 -22.57 -0.65
CA GLU A 30 4.18 -22.74 -1.99
C GLU A 30 3.57 -21.76 -3.01
N GLU A 31 2.25 -21.50 -2.95
CA GLU A 31 1.57 -20.51 -3.80
C GLU A 31 2.04 -19.08 -3.52
N VAL A 32 2.19 -18.70 -2.24
CA VAL A 32 2.70 -17.39 -1.84
C VAL A 32 4.14 -17.21 -2.33
N GLU A 33 4.98 -18.23 -2.20
CA GLU A 33 6.36 -18.20 -2.71
C GLU A 33 6.38 -18.03 -4.24
N LEU A 34 5.53 -18.78 -4.95
CA LEU A 34 5.44 -18.71 -6.42
C LEU A 34 4.92 -17.35 -6.89
N ALA A 35 3.89 -16.79 -6.24
CA ALA A 35 3.34 -15.47 -6.55
C ALA A 35 4.37 -14.36 -6.27
N THR A 36 5.12 -14.47 -5.17
CA THR A 36 6.20 -13.53 -4.82
C THR A 36 7.33 -13.60 -5.85
N LYS A 37 7.75 -14.81 -6.22
CA LYS A 37 8.78 -15.02 -7.24
C LYS A 37 8.37 -14.48 -8.60
N LEU A 38 7.15 -14.76 -9.05
CA LEU A 38 6.60 -14.24 -10.31
C LEU A 38 6.59 -12.69 -10.31
N THR A 39 6.25 -12.09 -9.17
CA THR A 39 6.25 -10.64 -9.00
C THR A 39 7.67 -10.07 -9.09
N MET A 40 8.63 -10.67 -8.38
CA MET A 40 10.04 -10.25 -8.43
C MET A 40 10.64 -10.41 -9.82
N ASP A 41 10.36 -11.52 -10.52
CA ASP A 41 10.80 -11.72 -11.89
C ASP A 41 10.21 -10.65 -12.81
N LYS A 42 8.91 -10.34 -12.70
CA LYS A 42 8.27 -9.27 -13.48
C LYS A 42 8.94 -7.90 -13.28
N PHE A 43 9.39 -7.59 -12.06
CA PHE A 43 10.17 -6.36 -11.81
C PHE A 43 11.59 -6.42 -12.40
N ASN A 44 12.24 -7.58 -12.38
CA ASN A 44 13.57 -7.76 -12.98
C ASN A 44 13.57 -7.66 -14.51
N TRP A 45 12.52 -8.14 -15.19
CA TRP A 45 12.37 -7.98 -16.64
C TRP A 45 12.17 -6.49 -17.01
N ASN A 46 11.41 -5.73 -16.22
CA ASN A 46 11.19 -4.31 -16.45
C ASN A 46 12.44 -3.42 -16.23
N LEU A 47 13.43 -3.89 -15.48
CA LEU A 47 14.67 -3.14 -15.24
C LEU A 47 15.72 -3.33 -16.36
N ASN A 48 15.62 -4.42 -17.12
CA ASN A 48 16.63 -4.78 -18.12
C ASN A 48 16.24 -4.36 -19.56
N GLU A 49 14.97 -4.04 -19.82
CA GLU A 49 14.48 -3.53 -21.12
C GLU A 49 14.89 -2.06 -21.39
N GLY A 50 15.40 -1.34 -20.39
CA GLY A 50 15.79 0.08 -20.49
C GLY A 50 17.24 0.36 -20.89
N ARG A 51 18.04 -0.67 -21.21
CA ARG A 51 19.49 -0.52 -21.42
C ARG A 51 19.99 -1.05 -22.77
N SER A 52 19.23 -0.81 -23.83
CA SER A 52 19.66 -1.01 -25.20
C SER A 52 19.20 0.16 -26.07
N CYS A 53 20.12 0.65 -26.90
CA CYS A 53 19.95 1.68 -27.93
C CYS A 53 19.96 3.15 -27.45
N SER A 54 21.13 3.81 -27.53
CA SER A 54 21.38 4.97 -28.40
C SER A 54 22.80 5.52 -28.14
N GLN A 55 23.74 5.16 -29.01
CA GLN A 55 24.88 6.01 -29.36
C GLN A 55 24.34 7.04 -30.37
N ASP A 56 24.60 8.33 -30.15
CA ASP A 56 25.19 9.22 -31.16
C ASP A 56 25.38 10.65 -30.63
N GLU A 57 26.36 11.29 -31.26
CA GLU A 57 27.17 12.44 -30.87
C GLU A 57 26.45 13.81 -30.99
N PHE A 58 26.86 14.81 -30.18
CA PHE A 58 27.55 16.04 -30.64
C PHE A 58 27.74 17.08 -29.52
N SER A 59 29.00 17.58 -29.44
CA SER A 59 29.45 18.93 -29.07
C SER A 59 29.68 19.36 -27.60
N THR A 60 30.95 19.21 -27.18
CA THR A 60 31.92 20.22 -26.66
C THR A 60 31.38 21.65 -26.37
N SER A 61 31.72 22.40 -25.30
CA SER A 61 32.99 22.59 -24.56
C SER A 61 32.80 23.52 -23.30
N PRO A 62 33.84 24.01 -22.57
CA PRO A 62 34.15 23.80 -21.13
C PRO A 62 33.83 25.03 -20.22
N SER A 63 33.76 24.95 -18.88
CA SER A 63 34.79 24.85 -17.82
C SER A 63 34.07 24.93 -16.45
N ASP A 64 34.42 24.24 -15.36
CA ASP A 64 35.44 24.66 -14.40
C ASP A 64 35.71 23.59 -13.31
N LYS A 65 36.90 23.64 -12.71
CA LYS A 65 37.44 22.66 -11.74
C LYS A 65 37.02 22.95 -10.29
N SER A 66 36.66 21.93 -9.50
CA SER A 66 37.15 21.71 -8.12
C SER A 66 36.80 20.31 -7.58
N LYS A 67 37.52 19.88 -6.54
CA LYS A 67 37.90 18.50 -6.17
C LYS A 67 36.90 17.75 -5.25
N SER A 68 36.72 16.45 -5.53
CA SER A 68 36.60 15.25 -4.63
C SER A 68 35.86 15.28 -3.27
N ASP A 69 34.65 14.69 -3.23
CA ASP A 69 34.11 13.52 -2.45
C ASP A 69 34.46 13.25 -0.95
N PRO A 70 33.66 12.46 -0.17
CA PRO A 70 32.49 11.62 -0.55
C PRO A 70 31.24 11.60 0.40
N ASN A 71 30.17 10.97 -0.11
CA ASN A 71 29.09 10.20 0.55
C ASN A 71 27.94 10.91 1.33
N PHE A 72 26.74 10.94 0.72
CA PHE A 72 25.50 10.23 1.13
C PHE A 72 24.38 10.56 0.10
N PRO A 73 23.78 9.59 -0.63
CA PRO A 73 22.73 9.91 -1.58
C PRO A 73 21.37 10.02 -0.87
N ASN A 74 20.94 11.27 -0.64
CA ASN A 74 19.56 11.60 -0.31
C ASN A 74 18.74 11.55 -1.60
N VAL A 75 18.21 10.37 -1.96
CA VAL A 75 17.29 10.23 -3.10
C VAL A 75 15.89 10.63 -2.65
N ARG A 76 15.62 11.93 -2.75
CA ARG A 76 14.26 12.47 -2.78
C ARG A 76 13.70 12.18 -4.17
N SER A 77 12.97 11.07 -4.31
CA SER A 77 12.27 10.74 -5.55
C SER A 77 11.20 11.79 -5.85
N THR A 78 11.31 12.41 -7.02
CA THR A 78 10.29 13.28 -7.61
C THR A 78 9.33 12.38 -8.40
N PHE A 79 8.21 12.00 -7.81
CA PHE A 79 7.10 11.44 -8.58
C PHE A 79 6.44 12.57 -9.37
N ARG A 80 6.90 12.79 -10.61
CA ARG A 80 6.09 13.43 -11.65
C ARG A 80 5.11 12.38 -12.15
N SER A 81 3.85 12.52 -11.78
CA SER A 81 2.74 11.78 -12.38
C SER A 81 2.63 12.17 -13.87
N SER A 82 2.81 11.21 -14.76
CA SER A 82 2.44 11.36 -16.16
C SER A 82 0.93 11.18 -16.27
N LEU A 83 0.21 12.29 -16.50
CA LEU A 83 -1.19 12.27 -16.87
C LEU A 83 -1.34 11.64 -18.27
N PHE A 84 -2.02 10.50 -18.36
CA PHE A 84 -2.56 10.06 -19.66
C PHE A 84 -3.78 10.93 -19.98
N GLN A 85 -3.57 11.92 -20.84
CA GLN A 85 -4.62 12.71 -21.46
C GLN A 85 -5.16 11.93 -22.68
N ALA A 86 -6.29 11.26 -22.53
CA ALA A 86 -7.03 10.71 -23.66
C ALA A 86 -7.81 11.85 -24.34
N SER A 87 -7.26 12.35 -25.45
CA SER A 87 -7.89 13.38 -26.28
C SER A 87 -9.13 12.83 -26.99
N ILE A 88 -10.26 13.46 -26.74
CA ILE A 88 -11.53 13.24 -27.44
C ILE A 88 -11.43 13.95 -28.80
N SER A 89 -11.27 13.22 -29.90
CA SER A 89 -11.37 13.77 -31.26
C SER A 89 -12.73 13.46 -31.89
N LYS A 90 -13.42 14.50 -32.36
CA LYS A 90 -14.71 14.44 -33.05
C LYS A 90 -14.57 13.99 -34.52
N ALA A 91 -15.35 12.95 -34.90
CA ALA A 91 -15.92 12.62 -36.23
C ALA A 91 -14.97 12.32 -37.43
N PRO A 92 -15.31 11.44 -38.42
CA PRO A 92 -16.67 11.21 -38.97
C PRO A 92 -17.13 9.74 -39.10
N ARG A 93 -18.47 9.61 -39.18
CA ARG A 93 -19.23 8.45 -39.70
C ARG A 93 -18.52 7.84 -40.92
N ASN A 94 -18.27 6.53 -40.89
CA ASN A 94 -18.74 5.57 -41.90
C ASN A 94 -18.24 4.13 -41.67
N LYS A 95 -19.16 3.19 -41.96
CA LYS A 95 -19.00 1.77 -42.34
C LYS A 95 -18.87 0.73 -41.22
N SER A 96 -19.83 -0.19 -41.25
CA SER A 96 -20.07 -1.37 -40.40
C SER A 96 -18.93 -2.41 -40.44
N PRO A 97 -18.75 -3.23 -39.39
CA PRO A 97 -17.83 -4.34 -39.45
C PRO A 97 -18.48 -5.60 -40.03
N GLN A 98 -17.92 -6.04 -41.15
CA GLN A 98 -17.49 -7.41 -41.46
C GLN A 98 -18.49 -8.56 -41.25
N THR A 99 -19.11 -8.96 -42.36
CA THR A 99 -19.66 -10.31 -42.55
C THR A 99 -18.53 -11.28 -42.89
N THR A 100 -18.44 -12.35 -42.11
CA THR A 100 -17.58 -13.52 -42.35
C THR A 100 -18.03 -14.21 -43.64
N LYS A 101 -17.14 -14.29 -44.63
CA LYS A 101 -17.32 -15.07 -45.85
C LYS A 101 -17.29 -16.56 -45.53
N TYR A 102 -18.41 -17.25 -45.71
CA TYR A 102 -18.42 -18.66 -46.06
C TYR A 102 -19.11 -18.79 -47.42
N ASP A 103 -18.31 -19.09 -48.45
CA ASP A 103 -18.79 -19.54 -49.76
C ASP A 103 -19.50 -20.88 -49.59
N LEU A 104 -20.73 -20.98 -50.10
CA LEU A 104 -21.46 -22.24 -50.23
C LEU A 104 -21.57 -22.56 -51.73
N ASP A 105 -20.52 -23.19 -52.27
CA ASP A 105 -20.51 -23.71 -53.63
C ASP A 105 -21.46 -24.92 -53.72
N LEU A 106 -22.68 -24.70 -54.22
CA LEU A 106 -23.60 -25.77 -54.58
C LEU A 106 -23.34 -26.17 -56.04
N VAL A 107 -22.39 -27.08 -56.26
CA VAL A 107 -22.18 -27.73 -57.56
C VAL A 107 -23.31 -28.76 -57.78
N VAL A 108 -24.38 -28.35 -58.47
CA VAL A 108 -25.36 -29.28 -59.05
C VAL A 108 -24.75 -29.92 -60.29
N SER A 109 -24.07 -31.05 -60.12
CA SER A 109 -23.80 -31.97 -61.23
C SER A 109 -25.04 -32.82 -61.45
N ARG A 110 -25.79 -32.57 -62.53
CA ARG A 110 -26.77 -33.53 -63.05
C ARG A 110 -26.37 -33.94 -64.46
N ASN A 111 -25.94 -35.20 -64.54
CA ASN A 111 -25.57 -35.93 -65.73
C ASN A 111 -26.62 -35.83 -66.84
N ASN A 112 -26.16 -35.49 -68.04
CA ASN A 112 -26.88 -35.66 -69.29
C ASN A 112 -26.73 -37.12 -69.75
N ILE A 113 -27.83 -37.81 -70.03
CA ILE A 113 -27.86 -39.07 -70.79
C ILE A 113 -28.63 -38.79 -72.09
N PRO A 114 -28.08 -39.07 -73.28
CA PRO A 114 -28.85 -39.05 -74.51
C PRO A 114 -29.52 -40.43 -74.70
N SER A 115 -30.83 -40.48 -74.88
CA SER A 115 -31.51 -41.70 -75.29
C SER A 115 -32.30 -41.48 -76.57
N SER A 116 -31.79 -42.15 -77.60
CA SER A 116 -32.35 -42.57 -78.89
C SER A 116 -33.87 -42.51 -79.05
N GLY A 117 -34.28 -42.04 -80.24
CA GLY A 117 -35.65 -42.06 -80.72
C GLY A 117 -36.10 -43.43 -81.26
N SER A 118 -37.41 -43.67 -81.15
CA SER A 118 -38.17 -44.61 -81.98
C SER A 118 -39.67 -44.32 -81.78
N PRO A 119 -40.47 -44.13 -82.85
CA PRO A 119 -41.91 -43.95 -82.76
C PRO A 119 -42.64 -45.29 -82.89
N CYS A 120 -43.53 -45.63 -81.96
CA CYS A 120 -44.42 -46.79 -82.16
C CYS A 120 -45.75 -46.65 -81.41
N MET A 121 -46.76 -46.32 -82.20
CA MET A 121 -48.12 -46.86 -82.24
C MET A 121 -49.03 -46.75 -81.01
N GLU A 122 -50.11 -46.00 -81.27
CA GLU A 122 -51.37 -45.87 -80.54
C GLU A 122 -51.94 -47.20 -80.03
N LYS A 123 -52.44 -47.18 -78.78
CA LYS A 123 -53.54 -48.01 -78.24
C LYS A 123 -54.02 -47.43 -76.89
N PRO A 124 -55.22 -47.79 -76.42
CA PRO A 124 -56.34 -46.87 -76.24
C PRO A 124 -56.31 -46.05 -74.95
N MET A 125 -56.92 -44.89 -75.07
CA MET A 125 -56.94 -43.74 -74.19
C MET A 125 -57.95 -43.94 -73.05
N GLU A 126 -57.61 -44.73 -72.02
CA GLU A 126 -58.40 -44.70 -70.77
C GLU A 126 -57.57 -45.04 -69.50
N ASP A 127 -56.45 -45.76 -69.60
CA ASP A 127 -55.58 -46.04 -68.42
C ASP A 127 -54.37 -45.10 -68.27
N CYS A 128 -53.96 -44.40 -69.33
CA CYS A 128 -52.81 -43.47 -69.30
C CYS A 128 -53.10 -42.13 -68.60
N ALA A 129 -54.36 -41.80 -68.33
CA ALA A 129 -54.74 -40.56 -67.67
C ALA A 129 -54.47 -40.62 -66.15
N ASN A 130 -54.70 -41.77 -65.51
CA ASN A 130 -54.51 -41.93 -64.07
C ASN A 130 -53.03 -42.02 -63.66
N GLU A 131 -52.19 -42.70 -64.45
CA GLU A 131 -50.73 -42.75 -64.20
C GLU A 131 -50.05 -41.39 -64.41
N ASN A 132 -50.49 -40.61 -65.41
CA ASN A 132 -49.92 -39.28 -65.68
C ASN A 132 -50.28 -38.26 -64.58
N ILE A 133 -51.51 -38.31 -64.05
CA ILE A 133 -51.94 -37.54 -62.87
C ILE A 133 -51.13 -37.97 -61.64
N GLN A 134 -50.94 -39.27 -61.41
CA GLN A 134 -50.19 -39.77 -60.26
C GLN A 134 -48.66 -39.50 -60.35
N CYS A 135 -48.09 -39.43 -61.56
CA CYS A 135 -46.68 -39.12 -61.81
C CYS A 135 -46.36 -37.62 -61.68
N HIS A 136 -47.31 -36.73 -61.97
CA HIS A 136 -47.16 -35.28 -61.79
C HIS A 136 -47.53 -34.77 -60.39
N GLU A 137 -48.41 -35.45 -59.65
CA GLU A 137 -48.82 -35.00 -58.30
C GLU A 137 -47.79 -35.32 -57.21
N LYS A 138 -47.10 -36.47 -57.28
CA LYS A 138 -46.02 -36.84 -56.35
C LYS A 138 -44.87 -35.82 -56.27
N PRO A 139 -44.26 -35.36 -57.39
CA PRO A 139 -43.21 -34.35 -57.33
C PRO A 139 -43.72 -32.98 -56.86
N LYS A 140 -44.95 -32.58 -57.21
CA LYS A 140 -45.57 -31.35 -56.68
C LYS A 140 -45.77 -31.42 -55.17
N PHE A 141 -46.19 -32.57 -54.65
CA PHE A 141 -46.33 -32.81 -53.22
C PHE A 141 -44.98 -32.73 -52.50
N ASN A 142 -43.94 -33.36 -53.05
CA ASN A 142 -42.58 -33.31 -52.49
C ASN A 142 -42.03 -31.88 -52.46
N ILE A 143 -42.26 -31.08 -53.52
CA ILE A 143 -41.85 -29.68 -53.56
C ILE A 143 -42.61 -28.86 -52.49
N ARG A 144 -43.94 -29.01 -52.39
CA ARG A 144 -44.73 -28.30 -51.37
C ARG A 144 -44.28 -28.67 -49.95
N ARG A 145 -44.00 -29.95 -49.70
CA ARG A 145 -43.47 -30.42 -48.41
C ARG A 145 -42.12 -29.76 -48.11
N SER A 146 -41.19 -29.79 -49.07
CA SER A 146 -39.87 -29.16 -48.94
C SER A 146 -39.96 -27.65 -48.71
N VAL A 147 -40.89 -26.94 -49.35
CA VAL A 147 -41.10 -25.51 -49.13
C VAL A 147 -41.57 -25.24 -47.70
N ILE A 148 -42.51 -26.03 -47.17
CA ILE A 148 -42.98 -25.90 -45.78
C ILE A 148 -41.84 -26.17 -44.80
N ASP A 149 -41.06 -27.23 -45.02
CA ASP A 149 -39.93 -27.58 -44.14
C ASP A 149 -38.85 -26.48 -44.16
N LEU A 150 -38.54 -25.92 -45.33
CA LEU A 150 -37.62 -24.78 -45.46
C LEU A 150 -38.15 -23.51 -44.79
N GLN A 151 -39.44 -23.22 -44.91
CA GLN A 151 -40.08 -22.09 -44.23
C GLN A 151 -40.01 -22.25 -42.71
N SER A 152 -40.29 -23.46 -42.19
CA SER A 152 -40.13 -23.78 -40.77
C SER A 152 -38.69 -23.59 -40.31
N LYS A 153 -37.72 -24.11 -41.07
CA LYS A 153 -36.29 -23.97 -40.74
C LYS A 153 -35.83 -22.51 -40.75
N LEU A 154 -36.32 -21.72 -41.70
CA LEU A 154 -36.05 -20.29 -41.76
C LEU A 154 -36.60 -19.57 -40.53
N GLN A 155 -37.82 -19.89 -40.12
CA GLN A 155 -38.44 -19.31 -38.92
C GLN A 155 -37.66 -19.70 -37.65
N GLU A 156 -37.26 -20.97 -37.51
CA GLU A 156 -36.41 -21.43 -36.40
C GLU A 156 -35.09 -20.67 -36.34
N LEU A 157 -34.42 -20.49 -37.48
CA LEU A 157 -33.15 -19.74 -37.54
C LEU A 157 -33.35 -18.25 -37.22
N GLN A 158 -34.50 -17.68 -37.59
CA GLN A 158 -34.83 -16.30 -37.25
C GLN A 158 -35.04 -16.14 -35.74
N THR A 159 -35.78 -17.03 -35.10
CA THR A 159 -36.01 -16.98 -33.65
C THR A 159 -34.72 -17.25 -32.87
N GLU A 160 -33.88 -18.19 -33.31
CA GLU A 160 -32.57 -18.44 -32.72
C GLU A 160 -31.66 -17.22 -32.81
N ARG A 161 -31.65 -16.54 -33.96
CA ARG A 161 -30.88 -15.30 -34.15
C ARG A 161 -31.36 -14.17 -33.25
N ASP A 162 -32.67 -14.01 -33.05
CA ASP A 162 -33.24 -12.99 -32.18
C ASP A 162 -32.90 -13.29 -30.71
N ASN A 163 -33.05 -14.55 -30.26
CA ASN A 163 -32.62 -14.98 -28.93
C ASN A 163 -31.13 -14.74 -28.67
N LEU A 164 -30.27 -14.98 -29.68
CA LEU A 164 -28.83 -14.72 -29.58
C LEU A 164 -28.52 -13.21 -29.51
N MET A 165 -29.33 -12.37 -30.16
CA MET A 165 -29.20 -10.92 -30.05
C MET A 165 -29.53 -10.45 -28.63
N ASP A 166 -30.63 -10.95 -28.05
CA ASP A 166 -31.04 -10.63 -26.68
C ASP A 166 -30.01 -11.10 -25.64
N LEU A 167 -29.47 -12.31 -25.82
CA LEU A 167 -28.44 -12.84 -24.94
C LEU A 167 -27.18 -11.97 -24.96
N ARG A 168 -26.70 -11.56 -26.14
CA ARG A 168 -25.54 -10.67 -26.28
C ARG A 168 -25.80 -9.28 -25.70
N PHE A 169 -27.01 -8.75 -25.86
CA PHE A 169 -27.39 -7.47 -25.27
C PHE A 169 -27.34 -7.53 -23.75
N LYS A 170 -27.94 -8.58 -23.16
CA LYS A 170 -27.91 -8.80 -21.70
C LYS A 170 -26.49 -9.01 -21.18
N GLU A 171 -25.69 -9.83 -21.85
CA GLU A 171 -24.29 -10.04 -21.49
C GLU A 171 -23.50 -8.72 -21.50
N SER A 172 -23.69 -7.89 -22.54
CA SER A 172 -23.04 -6.58 -22.63
C SER A 172 -23.48 -5.63 -21.50
N GLN A 173 -24.75 -5.70 -21.10
CA GLN A 173 -25.25 -4.92 -19.96
C GLN A 173 -24.63 -5.39 -18.65
N ASP A 174 -24.64 -6.70 -18.39
CA ASP A 174 -24.06 -7.31 -17.19
C ASP A 174 -22.56 -7.01 -17.07
N GLN A 175 -21.83 -7.05 -18.20
CA GLN A 175 -20.43 -6.64 -18.27
C GLN A 175 -20.25 -5.15 -17.94
N GLY A 176 -21.09 -4.28 -18.48
CA GLY A 176 -21.07 -2.85 -18.17
C GLY A 176 -21.29 -2.56 -16.68
N GLU A 177 -22.25 -3.24 -16.06
CA GLU A 177 -22.51 -3.13 -14.63
C GLU A 177 -21.33 -3.61 -13.78
N LEU A 178 -20.69 -4.72 -14.19
CA LEU A 178 -19.50 -5.23 -13.51
C LEU A 178 -18.34 -4.25 -13.58
N ILE A 179 -18.10 -3.64 -14.76
CA ILE A 179 -17.06 -2.61 -14.93
C ILE A 179 -17.32 -1.42 -14.01
N CYS A 180 -18.57 -0.93 -13.94
CA CYS A 180 -18.94 0.15 -13.03
C CYS A 180 -18.71 -0.22 -11.55
N LYS A 181 -19.09 -1.43 -11.13
CA LYS A 181 -18.85 -1.92 -9.76
C LYS A 181 -17.37 -2.00 -9.43
N LEU A 182 -16.56 -2.51 -10.36
CA LEU A 182 -15.11 -2.58 -10.19
C LEU A 182 -14.48 -1.19 -10.08
N HIS A 183 -14.88 -0.26 -10.95
CA HIS A 183 -14.40 1.12 -10.89
C HIS A 183 -14.70 1.77 -9.54
N ASN A 184 -15.94 1.65 -9.05
CA ASN A 184 -16.31 2.20 -7.75
C ASN A 184 -15.50 1.57 -6.61
N THR A 185 -15.31 0.24 -6.64
CA THR A 185 -14.52 -0.46 -5.62
C THR A 185 -13.06 0.01 -5.62
N VAL A 186 -12.47 0.22 -6.80
CA VAL A 186 -11.10 0.77 -6.91
C VAL A 186 -11.04 2.18 -6.32
N GLN A 187 -12.00 3.05 -6.65
CA GLN A 187 -12.05 4.41 -6.12
C GLN A 187 -12.23 4.44 -4.59
N ASP A 188 -13.08 3.56 -4.03
CA ASP A 188 -13.26 3.43 -2.59
C ASP A 188 -11.96 2.97 -1.92
N LEU A 189 -11.27 1.98 -2.50
CA LEU A 189 -9.97 1.50 -2.00
C LEU A 189 -8.89 2.59 -2.05
N GLU A 190 -8.81 3.36 -3.14
CA GLU A 190 -7.90 4.49 -3.27
C GLU A 190 -8.17 5.56 -2.20
N THR A 191 -9.44 5.83 -1.92
CA THR A 191 -9.85 6.79 -0.88
C THR A 191 -9.43 6.30 0.50
N VAL A 192 -9.69 5.03 0.83
CA VAL A 192 -9.29 4.44 2.12
C VAL A 192 -7.78 4.42 2.27
N ASN A 193 -7.04 4.06 1.22
CA ASN A 193 -5.59 4.03 1.23
C ASN A 193 -5.01 5.44 1.46
N HIS A 194 -5.52 6.45 0.76
CA HIS A 194 -5.12 7.83 0.97
C HIS A 194 -5.37 8.30 2.41
N MET A 195 -6.54 8.00 2.98
CA MET A 195 -6.83 8.33 4.38
C MET A 195 -5.90 7.63 5.38
N GLN A 196 -5.54 6.38 5.11
CA GLN A 196 -4.59 5.64 5.91
C GLN A 196 -3.18 6.27 5.85
N ASP A 197 -2.74 6.68 4.67
CA ASP A 197 -1.45 7.37 4.48
C ASP A 197 -1.40 8.70 5.26
N GLU A 198 -2.48 9.49 5.24
CA GLU A 198 -2.59 10.71 6.05
C GLU A 198 -2.51 10.38 7.56
N THR A 199 -3.24 9.35 8.00
CA THR A 199 -3.24 8.92 9.42
C THR A 199 -1.84 8.50 9.88
N VAL A 200 -1.12 7.73 9.04
CA VAL A 200 0.27 7.31 9.32
C VAL A 200 1.20 8.52 9.34
N ARG A 201 1.03 9.48 8.42
CA ARG A 201 1.80 10.72 8.39
C ARG A 201 1.60 11.53 9.67
N ASP A 202 0.36 11.71 10.12
CA ASP A 202 0.04 12.45 11.34
C ASP A 202 0.62 11.76 12.59
N ALA A 203 0.52 10.43 12.67
CA ALA A 203 1.14 9.67 13.75
C ALA A 203 2.66 9.86 13.79
N ASN A 204 3.32 9.85 12.62
CA ASN A 204 4.76 10.11 12.52
C ASN A 204 5.13 11.53 12.97
N ILE A 205 4.32 12.53 12.61
CA ILE A 205 4.53 13.92 13.09
C ILE A 205 4.43 13.98 14.62
N GLN A 206 3.46 13.29 15.23
CA GLN A 206 3.32 13.24 16.69
C GLN A 206 4.50 12.53 17.36
N ILE A 207 4.99 11.43 16.79
CA ILE A 207 6.18 10.72 17.27
C ILE A 207 7.40 11.64 17.25
N GLU A 208 7.61 12.40 16.17
CA GLU A 208 8.72 13.36 16.07
C GLU A 208 8.60 14.50 17.10
N GLN A 209 7.39 14.99 17.36
CA GLN A 209 7.16 15.98 18.42
C GLN A 209 7.49 15.41 19.81
N LEU A 210 7.08 14.17 20.09
CA LEU A 210 7.39 13.50 21.35
C LEU A 210 8.90 13.25 21.50
N ARG A 211 9.58 12.81 20.44
CA ARG A 211 11.05 12.65 20.41
C ARG A 211 11.77 13.95 20.76
N LYS A 212 11.35 15.07 20.19
CA LYS A 212 11.89 16.40 20.53
C LYS A 212 11.68 16.74 22.01
N LYS A 213 10.50 16.47 22.57
CA LYS A 213 10.22 16.70 24.00
C LYS A 213 11.08 15.84 24.91
N VAL A 214 11.20 14.55 24.61
CA VAL A 214 12.07 13.63 25.36
C VAL A 214 13.51 14.11 25.35
N TYR A 215 14.03 14.51 24.17
CA TYR A 215 15.37 15.07 24.05
C TYR A 215 15.59 16.30 24.94
N VAL A 216 14.63 17.24 24.95
CA VAL A 216 14.71 18.43 25.82
C VAL A 216 14.70 18.03 27.30
N TYR A 217 13.82 17.11 27.71
CA TYR A 217 13.78 16.63 29.09
C TYR A 217 15.06 15.91 29.49
N ASP A 218 15.61 15.05 28.64
CA ASP A 218 16.88 14.35 28.91
C ASP A 218 18.05 15.34 29.04
N THR A 219 18.06 16.40 28.23
CA THR A 219 19.06 17.48 28.32
C THR A 219 19.00 18.17 29.68
N VAL A 220 17.82 18.63 30.11
CA VAL A 220 17.63 19.28 31.41
C VAL A 220 17.96 18.34 32.56
N LEU A 221 17.54 17.07 32.47
CA LEU A 221 17.87 16.08 33.49
C LEU A 221 19.39 15.86 33.59
N ASN A 222 20.09 15.87 32.46
CA ASN A 222 21.54 15.75 32.43
C ASN A 222 22.24 16.99 33.00
N GLU A 223 21.74 18.20 32.75
CA GLU A 223 22.25 19.43 33.38
C GLU A 223 22.12 19.38 34.91
N ILE A 224 20.96 18.93 35.41
CA ILE A 224 20.76 18.74 36.85
C ILE A 224 21.76 17.71 37.39
N ARG A 225 21.93 16.55 36.75
CA ARG A 225 22.91 15.54 37.19
C ARG A 225 24.34 16.10 37.26
N GLN A 226 24.75 16.89 36.28
CA GLN A 226 26.06 17.56 36.30
C GLN A 226 26.18 18.54 37.47
N ALA A 227 25.15 19.36 37.73
CA ALA A 227 25.14 20.28 38.87
C ALA A 227 25.22 19.55 40.22
N LEU A 228 24.50 18.43 40.37
CA LEU A 228 24.59 17.57 41.56
C LEU A 228 26.01 17.00 41.74
N MET A 229 26.63 16.55 40.65
CA MET A 229 27.99 16.01 40.66
C MET A 229 29.00 17.07 41.10
N HIS A 230 28.92 18.28 40.53
CA HIS A 230 29.78 19.39 40.92
C HIS A 230 29.60 19.81 42.39
N TYR A 231 28.40 19.67 42.95
CA TYR A 231 28.16 19.91 44.37
C TYR A 231 28.90 18.89 45.24
N GLU A 232 28.79 17.59 44.94
CA GLU A 232 29.52 16.54 45.67
C GLU A 232 31.03 16.75 45.58
N GLU A 233 31.55 17.07 44.38
CA GLU A 233 32.97 17.37 44.17
C GLU A 233 33.45 18.56 45.01
N ARG A 234 32.67 19.63 45.06
CA ARG A 234 33.05 20.87 45.76
C ARG A 234 32.94 20.77 47.27
N THR A 235 31.94 20.04 47.78
CA THR A 235 31.65 19.98 49.22
C THR A 235 32.18 18.73 49.90
N GLY A 236 32.46 17.67 49.13
CA GLY A 236 32.75 16.33 49.65
C GLY A 236 31.56 15.65 50.34
N LYS A 237 30.39 16.30 50.39
CA LYS A 237 29.17 15.77 51.01
C LYS A 237 28.44 14.92 49.97
N ARG A 238 28.23 13.63 50.26
CA ARG A 238 27.43 12.75 49.40
C ARG A 238 25.94 13.10 49.50
N ILE A 239 25.26 13.15 48.36
CA ILE A 239 23.81 13.36 48.26
C ILE A 239 23.07 12.08 48.62
N TYR A 240 23.53 10.94 48.06
CA TYR A 240 23.03 9.61 48.39
C TYR A 240 24.16 8.70 48.87
N ASP A 241 23.90 7.93 49.92
CA ASP A 241 24.91 7.04 50.49
C ASP A 241 25.16 5.80 49.62
N ASN A 242 24.14 5.33 48.88
CA ASN A 242 24.16 4.04 48.18
C ASN A 242 24.10 4.15 46.64
N GLU A 243 23.87 5.33 46.07
CA GLU A 243 23.68 5.51 44.62
C GLU A 243 24.66 6.55 44.06
N ASN A 244 25.30 6.23 42.93
CA ASN A 244 26.14 7.18 42.20
C ASN A 244 25.25 8.20 41.45
N ILE A 245 25.67 9.48 41.42
CA ILE A 245 24.89 10.58 40.81
C ILE A 245 24.52 10.30 39.35
N CYS A 246 25.43 9.68 38.60
CA CYS A 246 25.22 9.33 37.20
C CYS A 246 23.99 8.43 36.98
N ASN A 247 23.59 7.66 38.00
CA ASN A 247 22.50 6.69 37.92
C ASN A 247 21.25 7.12 38.69
N ILE A 248 21.18 8.37 39.16
CA ILE A 248 19.99 8.85 39.86
C ILE A 248 18.80 8.83 38.90
N LEU A 249 17.75 8.14 39.34
CA LEU A 249 16.44 8.10 38.70
C LEU A 249 15.85 9.51 38.65
N ALA A 250 15.26 9.89 37.51
CA ALA A 250 14.69 11.22 37.32
C ALA A 250 13.70 11.63 38.44
N GLN A 251 12.93 10.67 38.96
CA GLN A 251 11.99 10.88 40.06
C GLN A 251 12.66 11.29 41.38
N LYS A 252 13.91 10.86 41.61
CA LYS A 252 14.68 11.15 42.84
C LYS A 252 15.49 12.44 42.75
N MET A 253 15.57 13.08 41.57
CA MET A 253 16.34 14.32 41.40
C MET A 253 15.72 15.50 42.15
N GLY A 254 14.39 15.57 42.26
CA GLY A 254 13.74 16.61 43.07
C GLY A 254 14.19 16.56 44.54
N THR A 255 14.24 15.37 45.12
CA THR A 255 14.70 15.16 46.50
C THR A 255 16.21 15.44 46.65
N ALA A 256 17.01 15.13 45.63
CA ALA A 256 18.43 15.43 45.61
C ALA A 256 18.70 16.94 45.66
N VAL A 257 17.99 17.70 44.82
CA VAL A 257 18.08 19.17 44.78
C VAL A 257 17.60 19.77 46.09
N ASP A 258 16.48 19.30 46.65
CA ASP A 258 15.97 19.74 47.95
C ASP A 258 16.99 19.53 49.09
N LYS A 259 17.68 18.37 49.10
CA LYS A 259 18.74 18.11 50.08
C LYS A 259 19.87 19.13 49.97
N ILE A 260 20.37 19.41 48.77
CA ILE A 260 21.42 20.42 48.56
C ILE A 260 20.97 21.79 49.06
N LEU A 261 19.74 22.20 48.72
CA LEU A 261 19.20 23.49 49.15
C LEU A 261 19.18 23.60 50.68
N ARG A 262 18.69 22.56 51.37
CA ARG A 262 18.71 22.50 52.83
C ARG A 262 20.12 22.53 53.41
N ASP A 263 21.06 21.79 52.82
CA ASP A 263 22.45 21.79 53.25
C ASP A 263 23.08 23.19 53.06
N THR A 264 22.77 23.88 51.96
CA THR A 264 23.25 25.26 51.74
C THR A 264 22.60 26.27 52.67
N ASP A 265 21.31 26.14 53.00
CA ASP A 265 20.63 27.01 53.96
C ASP A 265 21.22 26.83 55.38
N ALA A 266 21.58 25.60 55.74
CA ALA A 266 22.28 25.31 56.99
C ALA A 266 23.69 25.92 57.03
N ASP A 267 24.46 25.77 55.94
CA ASP A 267 25.79 26.37 55.81
C ASP A 267 25.72 27.92 55.88
N ILE A 268 24.71 28.54 55.24
CA ILE A 268 24.45 29.99 55.31
C ILE A 268 24.10 30.42 56.74
N SER A 269 23.21 29.69 57.41
CA SER A 269 22.79 29.99 58.78
C SER A 269 23.98 29.92 59.75
N TYR A 270 24.82 28.90 59.61
CA TYR A 270 26.06 28.75 60.37
C TYR A 270 27.03 29.93 60.14
N LEU A 271 27.23 30.32 58.88
CA LEU A 271 28.11 31.45 58.55
C LEU A 271 27.57 32.78 59.09
N LYS A 272 26.25 33.01 59.05
CA LYS A 272 25.61 34.20 59.62
C LYS A 272 25.81 34.26 61.14
N GLU A 273 25.60 33.15 61.84
CA GLU A 273 25.82 33.07 63.28
C GLU A 273 27.28 33.37 63.65
N ARG A 274 28.24 32.87 62.85
CA ARG A 274 29.67 33.15 63.06
C ARG A 274 30.07 34.59 62.71
N LEU A 275 29.39 35.22 61.76
CA LEU A 275 29.67 36.58 61.30
C LEU A 275 29.18 37.64 62.29
N ALA A 276 28.02 37.44 62.92
CA ALA A 276 27.40 38.39 63.85
C ALA A 276 28.34 38.91 64.97
N PRO A 277 29.08 38.07 65.72
CA PRO A 277 29.99 38.58 66.75
C PRO A 277 31.20 39.33 66.15
N MET A 278 31.64 38.97 64.94
CA MET A 278 32.71 39.71 64.27
C MET A 278 32.25 41.10 63.83
N GLU A 279 31.01 41.23 63.37
CA GLU A 279 30.38 42.52 63.05
C GLU A 279 30.25 43.39 64.30
N GLU A 280 29.83 42.82 65.43
CA GLU A 280 29.77 43.54 66.71
C GLU A 280 31.15 44.01 67.18
N GLN A 281 32.18 43.16 67.11
CA GLN A 281 33.56 43.54 67.44
C GLN A 281 34.08 44.68 66.54
N LEU A 282 33.75 44.64 65.26
CA LEU A 282 34.12 45.69 64.31
C LEU A 282 33.47 47.03 64.68
N GLU A 283 32.18 47.03 65.04
CA GLU A 283 31.47 48.26 65.42
C GLU A 283 31.99 48.82 66.77
N ASN A 284 32.34 47.94 67.72
CA ASN A 284 32.98 48.34 68.97
C ASN A 284 34.36 48.99 68.73
N LEU A 285 35.20 48.39 67.89
CA LEU A 285 36.50 48.98 67.52
C LEU A 285 36.35 50.33 66.82
N LYS A 286 35.35 50.46 65.96
CA LYS A 286 35.05 51.70 65.24
C LYS A 286 34.59 52.82 66.19
N THR A 287 33.67 52.53 67.10
CA THR A 287 33.19 53.50 68.11
C THR A 287 34.30 53.88 69.10
N GLU A 288 35.15 52.93 69.51
CA GLU A 288 36.32 53.20 70.34
C GLU A 288 37.33 54.10 69.61
N SER A 289 37.61 53.81 68.33
CA SER A 289 38.49 54.65 67.50
C SER A 289 37.94 56.07 67.33
N GLN A 290 36.63 56.21 67.10
CA GLN A 290 35.98 57.51 66.98
C GLN A 290 36.02 58.28 68.31
N SER A 291 35.70 57.63 69.43
CA SER A 291 35.74 58.24 70.76
C SER A 291 37.16 58.71 71.12
N LYS A 292 38.20 57.92 70.79
CA LYS A 292 39.60 58.32 70.96
C LYS A 292 39.95 59.54 70.11
N ALA A 293 39.50 59.60 68.86
CA ALA A 293 39.71 60.76 68.00
C ALA A 293 39.04 62.02 68.57
N GLU A 294 37.78 61.93 69.01
CA GLU A 294 37.06 63.04 69.65
C GLU A 294 37.73 63.51 70.94
N ALA A 295 38.24 62.59 71.76
CA ALA A 295 38.99 62.92 72.98
C ALA A 295 40.30 63.68 72.67
N LEU A 296 41.02 63.28 71.62
CA LEU A 296 42.24 63.98 71.17
C LEU A 296 41.93 65.40 70.65
N PHE A 297 40.81 65.60 69.94
CA PHE A 297 40.39 66.93 69.50
C PHE A 297 40.07 67.85 70.68
N LYS A 298 39.31 67.37 71.69
CA LYS A 298 39.03 68.14 72.90
C LYS A 298 40.31 68.52 73.65
N GLN A 299 41.26 67.59 73.76
CA GLN A 299 42.55 67.86 74.39
C GLN A 299 43.37 68.95 73.65
N GLN A 300 43.22 69.07 72.34
CA GLN A 300 43.83 70.16 71.57
C GLN A 300 43.10 71.49 71.74
N GLU A 301 41.77 71.51 71.84
CA GLU A 301 40.99 72.75 72.08
C GLU A 301 41.20 73.32 73.49
N ASP A 302 41.42 72.46 74.49
CA ASP A 302 41.64 72.88 75.90
C ASP A 302 43.07 73.39 76.18
N ARG A 303 43.96 73.44 75.17
CA ARG A 303 45.35 73.93 75.27
C ARG A 303 45.53 75.31 74.62
#